data_AF-A0A1I1S6T4-F1
#
_entry.id   AF-A0A1I1S6T4-F1
#
_cell.length_a   1.000
_cell.length_b   1.000
_cell.length_c   1.000
_cell.angle_alpha   90.00
_cell.angle_beta   90.00
_cell.angle_gamma   90.00
#
_symmetry.space_group_name_H-M   'P 1'
#
loop_
_entity.id
_entity.type
_entity.pdbx_description
1 polymer ?
#
loop_
_entity_poly.entity_id
_entity_poly.type
_entity_poly.pdbx_seq_one_letter_code
_entity_poly.pdbx_strand_id
1 'polypeptide(L)'
;MTPHHTKKGNRRYCYYVSMDVIQKRPTAELRGPQRLPAAMVEEAVIGEIRRLLRTSEVIARTARALKKERPDLDEGTVTAALTQFDNLWKALIPAEQARVIQLLVARVTVGEDGLDIDLRHDGLGALASLMTPAHEDAA
;
A
#
# COMPACT_ATOMS: atom_id res chain seq x y z
N MET A 1 -5.32 14.67 -0.71
CA MET A 1 -4.41 15.14 -1.78
C MET A 1 -4.91 14.62 -3.13
N THR A 2 -4.68 15.37 -4.21
CA THR A 2 -5.15 15.05 -5.57
C THR A 2 -3.96 14.84 -6.51
N PRO A 3 -3.94 13.77 -7.32
CA PRO A 3 -2.90 13.56 -8.33
C PRO A 3 -2.89 14.71 -9.35
N HIS A 4 -1.72 15.27 -9.59
CA HIS A 4 -1.48 16.32 -10.57
C HIS A 4 -0.22 15.99 -11.37
N HIS A 5 -0.13 16.45 -12.61
CA HIS A 5 1.10 16.33 -13.36
C HIS A 5 1.36 17.55 -14.23
N THR A 6 2.64 17.79 -14.52
CA THR A 6 3.08 18.77 -15.51
C THR A 6 4.03 18.08 -16.50
N LYS A 7 4.14 18.63 -17.70
CA LYS A 7 5.03 18.14 -18.74
C LYS A 7 6.00 19.25 -19.13
N LYS A 8 7.29 18.92 -19.24
CA LYS A 8 8.33 19.80 -19.80
C LYS A 8 9.14 19.00 -20.80
N GLY A 9 9.05 19.36 -22.08
CA GLY A 9 9.62 18.56 -23.17
C GLY A 9 9.05 17.14 -23.16
N ASN A 10 9.91 16.13 -23.10
CA ASN A 10 9.50 14.72 -23.00
C ASN A 10 9.38 14.20 -21.54
N ARG A 11 9.61 15.05 -20.53
CA ARG A 11 9.58 14.64 -19.13
C ARG A 11 8.25 14.97 -18.47
N ARG A 12 7.66 13.98 -17.79
CA ARG A 12 6.45 14.13 -16.96
C ARG A 12 6.86 14.24 -15.50
N TYR A 13 6.31 15.22 -14.81
CA TYR A 13 6.48 15.42 -13.38
C TYR A 13 5.13 15.18 -12.70
N CYS A 14 5.10 14.23 -11.77
CA CYS A 14 3.88 13.87 -11.05
C CYS A 14 3.97 14.38 -9.61
N TYR A 15 2.86 14.89 -9.10
CA TYR A 15 2.73 15.47 -7.77
C TYR A 15 1.40 15.06 -7.15
N TYR A 16 1.35 15.00 -5.83
CA TYR A 16 0.13 15.08 -5.07
C TYR A 16 -0.06 16.52 -4.58
N VAL A 17 -1.23 17.11 -4.80
CA VAL A 17 -1.50 18.53 -4.49
C VAL A 17 -2.70 18.64 -3.56
N SER A 18 -2.66 19.56 -2.60
CA SER A 18 -3.79 19.85 -1.72
C SER A 18 -4.99 20.36 -2.54
N MET A 19 -6.21 19.94 -2.16
CA MET A 19 -7.42 20.39 -2.84
C MET A 19 -7.70 21.87 -2.59
N ASP A 20 -7.30 22.41 -1.43
CA ASP A 20 -7.44 23.83 -1.11
C ASP A 20 -6.60 24.70 -2.06
N VAL A 21 -5.41 24.22 -2.43
CA VAL A 21 -4.52 24.87 -3.41
C VAL A 21 -5.10 24.78 -4.81
N ILE A 22 -5.64 23.61 -5.21
CA ILE A 22 -6.28 23.44 -6.51
C ILE A 22 -7.49 24.39 -6.64
N GLN A 23 -8.31 24.49 -5.59
CA GLN A 23 -9.52 25.31 -5.57
C GLN A 23 -9.27 26.78 -5.21
N LYS A 24 -8.02 27.19 -4.95
CA LYS A 24 -7.64 28.55 -4.55
C LYS A 24 -8.47 29.11 -3.40
N ARG A 25 -8.75 28.30 -2.38
CA ARG A 25 -9.62 28.70 -1.27
C ARG A 25 -8.92 29.78 -0.42
N PRO A 26 -9.45 31.01 -0.34
CA PRO A 26 -8.74 32.14 0.27
C PRO A 26 -8.68 32.07 1.80
N THR A 27 -9.60 31.34 2.44
CA THR A 27 -9.70 31.21 3.91
C THR A 27 -9.25 29.84 4.41
N ALA A 28 -8.65 29.00 3.57
CA ALA A 28 -8.17 27.71 4.02
C ALA A 28 -6.93 27.88 4.89
N GLU A 29 -6.97 27.36 6.12
CA GLU A 29 -5.77 27.19 6.92
C GLU A 29 -4.93 26.07 6.30
N LEU A 30 -3.91 26.45 5.53
CA LEU A 30 -3.00 25.50 4.89
C LEU A 30 -2.10 24.87 5.96
N ARG A 31 -2.52 23.73 6.50
CA ARG A 31 -1.70 22.87 7.37
C ARG A 31 -1.00 21.80 6.52
N GLY A 32 0.28 21.57 6.78
CA GLY A 32 1.07 20.56 6.09
C GLY A 32 1.48 20.88 4.64
N PRO A 33 2.15 19.91 3.97
CA PRO A 33 2.66 20.05 2.62
C PRO A 33 1.56 20.27 1.56
N GLN A 34 1.72 21.34 0.78
CA GLN A 34 0.76 21.72 -0.25
C GLN A 34 0.96 20.99 -1.58
N ARG A 35 2.19 20.58 -1.86
CA ARG A 35 2.59 19.79 -3.02
C ARG A 35 3.66 18.82 -2.59
N LEU A 36 3.52 17.57 -2.99
CA LEU A 36 4.51 16.53 -2.76
C LEU A 36 4.89 15.84 -4.07
N PRO A 37 6.17 15.55 -4.31
CA PRO A 37 6.57 14.69 -5.43
C PRO A 37 5.88 13.33 -5.32
N ALA A 38 5.23 12.87 -6.39
CA ALA A 38 4.48 11.61 -6.35
C ALA A 38 5.40 10.42 -6.05
N ALA A 39 6.58 10.38 -6.67
CA ALA A 39 7.56 9.31 -6.46
C ALA A 39 7.98 9.18 -4.99
N MET A 40 8.25 10.31 -4.30
CA MET A 40 8.60 10.31 -2.88
C MET A 40 7.49 9.71 -2.03
N VAL A 41 6.24 10.13 -2.25
CA VAL A 41 5.08 9.64 -1.48
C VAL A 41 4.86 8.15 -1.75
N GLU A 42 4.91 7.74 -3.01
CA GLU A 42 4.71 6.36 -3.42
C GLU A 42 5.80 5.45 -2.85
N GLU A 43 7.06 5.85 -2.90
CA GLU A 43 8.18 5.12 -2.31
C GLU A 43 8.03 4.98 -0.80
N ALA A 44 7.63 6.06 -0.10
CA ALA A 44 7.38 6.02 1.34
C ALA A 44 6.23 5.07 1.71
N VAL A 45 5.12 5.12 0.97
CA VAL A 45 3.98 4.22 1.20
C VAL A 45 4.37 2.76 0.99
N ILE A 46 5.07 2.45 -0.10
CA ILE A 46 5.49 1.07 -0.37
C ILE A 46 6.54 0.61 0.66
N GLY A 47 7.46 1.50 1.06
CA GLY A 47 8.43 1.24 2.12
C GLY A 47 7.78 0.88 3.45
N GLU A 48 6.73 1.61 3.83
CA GLU A 48 5.99 1.36 5.06
C GLU A 48 5.18 0.05 4.99
N ILE A 49 4.53 -0.22 3.86
CA ILE A 49 3.84 -1.51 3.65
C ILE A 49 4.84 -2.67 3.82
N ARG A 50 6.03 -2.59 3.22
CA ARG A 50 7.07 -3.62 3.39
C ARG A 50 7.47 -3.82 4.86
N ARG A 51 7.59 -2.73 5.62
CA ARG A 51 7.91 -2.78 7.05
C ARG A 51 6.81 -3.48 7.84
N LEU A 52 5.55 -3.11 7.60
CA LEU A 52 4.40 -3.65 8.28
C LEU A 52 4.19 -5.14 7.98
N LEU A 53 4.34 -5.57 6.72
CA LEU A 53 4.21 -6.98 6.33
C LEU A 53 5.22 -7.90 7.03
N ARG A 54 6.35 -7.37 7.53
CA ARG A 54 7.37 -8.12 8.27
C ARG A 54 7.16 -8.12 9.78
N THR A 55 6.15 -7.43 10.28
CA THR A 55 5.88 -7.33 11.73
C THR A 55 5.14 -8.58 12.21
N SER A 56 5.57 -9.15 13.35
CA SER A 56 4.96 -10.36 13.93
C SER A 56 3.46 -10.21 14.19
N GLU A 57 3.00 -9.02 14.59
CA GLU A 57 1.57 -8.74 14.76
C GLU A 57 0.79 -8.92 13.45
N VAL A 58 1.29 -8.37 12.34
CA VAL A 58 0.66 -8.47 11.02
C VAL A 58 0.68 -9.91 10.51
N ILE A 59 1.80 -10.60 10.69
CA ILE A 59 1.95 -12.02 10.34
C ILE A 59 0.92 -12.87 11.10
N ALA A 60 0.91 -12.77 12.43
CA ALA A 60 0.02 -13.56 13.29
C ALA A 60 -1.45 -13.23 13.02
N ARG A 61 -1.78 -11.96 12.76
CA ARG A 61 -3.14 -11.54 12.40
C ARG A 61 -3.57 -12.14 11.06
N THR A 62 -2.70 -12.06 10.05
CA THR A 62 -2.95 -12.60 8.72
C THR A 62 -3.09 -14.13 8.75
N ALA A 63 -2.23 -14.82 9.49
CA ALA A 63 -2.33 -16.26 9.69
C ALA A 63 -3.66 -16.67 10.36
N ARG A 64 -4.10 -15.93 11.39
CA ARG A 64 -5.41 -16.15 12.04
C ARG A 64 -6.58 -15.91 11.08
N ALA A 65 -6.50 -14.88 10.23
CA ALA A 65 -7.53 -14.60 9.25
C ALA A 65 -7.64 -15.73 8.21
N LEU A 66 -6.48 -16.18 7.68
CA LEU A 66 -6.42 -17.25 6.70
C LEU A 66 -6.80 -18.63 7.26
N LYS A 67 -6.54 -18.90 8.55
CA LYS A 67 -6.82 -20.22 9.15
C LYS A 67 -8.26 -20.68 8.99
N LYS A 68 -9.22 -19.74 8.86
CA LYS A 68 -10.63 -20.03 8.64
C LYS A 68 -10.91 -20.60 7.24
N GLU A 69 -10.18 -20.14 6.24
CA GLU A 69 -10.35 -20.53 4.83
C GLU A 69 -9.35 -21.61 4.42
N ARG A 70 -8.16 -21.62 5.05
CA ARG A 70 -7.02 -22.49 4.76
C ARG A 70 -6.44 -23.05 6.07
N PRO A 71 -7.07 -24.09 6.66
CA PRO A 71 -6.61 -24.71 7.90
C PRO A 71 -5.27 -25.43 7.76
N ASP A 72 -4.85 -25.74 6.54
CA ASP A 72 -3.58 -26.35 6.17
C ASP A 72 -2.38 -25.41 6.36
N LEU A 73 -2.60 -24.09 6.29
CA LEU A 73 -1.54 -23.11 6.40
C LEU A 73 -1.12 -22.89 7.87
N ASP A 74 0.19 -22.86 8.10
CA ASP A 74 0.81 -22.45 9.35
C ASP A 74 1.41 -21.04 9.28
N GLU A 75 1.79 -20.50 10.43
CA GLU A 75 2.34 -19.14 10.52
C GLU A 75 3.68 -19.01 9.78
N GLY A 76 4.47 -20.09 9.72
CA GLY A 76 5.74 -20.13 8.98
C GLY A 76 5.54 -19.95 7.47
N THR A 77 4.54 -20.64 6.91
CA THR A 77 4.17 -20.52 5.49
C THR A 77 3.65 -19.13 5.16
N VAL A 78 2.81 -18.56 6.04
CA VAL A 78 2.32 -17.17 5.87
C VAL A 78 3.47 -16.16 5.94
N THR A 79 4.42 -16.37 6.85
CA THR A 79 5.63 -15.53 6.94
C THR A 79 6.46 -15.63 5.66
N ALA A 80 6.73 -16.85 5.19
CA ALA A 80 7.49 -17.10 3.96
C ALA A 80 6.79 -16.48 2.73
N ALA A 81 5.47 -16.54 2.67
CA ALA A 81 4.69 -15.88 1.63
C ALA A 81 4.84 -14.35 1.70
N LEU A 82 4.56 -13.73 2.85
CA LEU A 82 4.61 -12.27 3.00
C LEU A 82 6.01 -11.68 2.75
N THR A 83 7.07 -12.42 3.08
CA THR A 83 8.45 -12.00 2.79
C THR A 83 8.78 -11.98 1.29
N GLN A 84 8.04 -12.70 0.46
CA GLN A 84 8.19 -12.66 -1.01
C GLN A 84 7.51 -11.45 -1.66
N PHE A 85 6.92 -10.55 -0.87
CA PHE A 85 6.19 -9.38 -1.39
C PHE A 85 7.06 -8.53 -2.33
N ASP A 86 8.35 -8.38 -2.04
CA ASP A 86 9.26 -7.61 -2.87
C ASP A 86 9.43 -8.20 -4.28
N ASN A 87 9.40 -9.53 -4.40
CA ASN A 87 9.49 -10.21 -5.69
C ASN A 87 8.20 -10.06 -6.47
N LEU A 88 7.06 -10.26 -5.81
CA LEU A 88 5.74 -10.01 -6.39
C LEU A 88 5.65 -8.57 -6.90
N TRP A 89 5.93 -7.59 -6.04
CA TRP A 89 5.82 -6.17 -6.36
C TRP A 89 6.63 -5.75 -7.61
N LYS A 90 7.83 -6.31 -7.79
CA LYS A 90 8.68 -6.04 -8.96
C LYS A 90 8.17 -6.68 -10.25
N ALA A 91 7.41 -7.78 -10.15
CA ALA A 91 6.85 -8.48 -11.29
C ALA A 91 5.53 -7.84 -11.79
N LEU A 92 4.84 -7.09 -10.93
CA LEU A 92 3.56 -6.46 -11.25
C LEU A 92 3.73 -5.26 -12.20
N ILE A 93 2.82 -5.15 -13.17
CA ILE A 93 2.70 -3.93 -13.98
C ILE A 93 2.08 -2.80 -13.14
N PRO A 94 2.24 -1.51 -13.53
CA PRO A 94 1.76 -0.38 -12.72
C PRO A 94 0.26 -0.43 -12.35
N ALA A 95 -0.58 -0.95 -13.24
CA ALA A 95 -2.01 -1.10 -12.97
C ALA A 95 -2.29 -2.11 -11.84
N GLU A 96 -1.52 -3.20 -11.79
CA GLU A 96 -1.64 -4.23 -10.77
C GLU A 96 -1.06 -3.76 -9.44
N GLN A 97 0.07 -3.05 -9.47
CA GLN A 97 0.62 -2.36 -8.28
C GLN A 97 -0.43 -1.43 -7.67
N ALA A 98 -1.10 -0.62 -8.49
CA ALA A 98 -2.17 0.26 -8.02
C ALA A 98 -3.33 -0.53 -7.37
N ARG A 99 -3.72 -1.67 -7.94
CA ARG A 99 -4.75 -2.54 -7.38
C ARG A 99 -4.34 -3.14 -6.02
N VAL A 100 -3.10 -3.59 -5.89
CA VAL A 100 -2.56 -4.09 -4.62
C VAL A 100 -2.56 -2.98 -3.56
N ILE A 101 -2.14 -1.76 -3.91
CA ILE A 101 -2.18 -0.64 -2.97
C ILE A 101 -3.61 -0.30 -2.56
N GLN A 102 -4.56 -0.28 -3.49
CA GLN A 102 -5.97 -0.05 -3.18
C GLN A 102 -6.58 -1.14 -2.28
N LEU A 103 -6.07 -2.37 -2.38
CA LEU A 103 -6.45 -3.49 -1.52
C LEU A 103 -5.86 -3.34 -0.11
N LEU A 104 -4.63 -2.85 0.02
CA LEU A 104 -3.92 -2.79 1.30
C LEU A 104 -4.13 -1.49 2.06
N VAL A 105 -4.30 -0.37 1.37
CA VAL A 105 -4.30 0.97 1.97
C VAL A 105 -5.73 1.52 1.99
N ALA A 106 -6.17 1.91 3.18
CA ALA A 106 -7.44 2.59 3.39
C ALA A 106 -7.28 4.08 3.11
N ARG A 107 -6.22 4.69 3.63
CA ARG A 107 -5.96 6.12 3.52
C ARG A 107 -4.47 6.41 3.73
N VAL A 108 -4.01 7.47 3.07
CA VAL A 108 -2.72 8.11 3.37
C VAL A 108 -3.02 9.55 3.80
N THR A 109 -2.62 9.89 5.01
CA THR A 109 -2.78 11.22 5.59
C THR A 109 -1.44 11.92 5.57
N VAL A 110 -1.41 13.14 5.06
CA VAL A 110 -0.20 13.96 4.98
C VAL A 110 -0.29 15.06 6.04
N GLY A 111 0.61 15.03 7.01
CA GLY A 111 0.74 16.03 8.06
C GLY A 111 2.03 16.85 7.93
N GLU A 112 2.23 17.77 8.87
CA GLU A 112 3.48 18.55 8.99
C GLU A 112 4.67 17.66 9.40
N ASP A 113 4.40 16.67 10.25
CA ASP A 113 5.43 15.80 10.82
C ASP A 113 5.71 14.54 9.97
N GLY A 114 4.89 14.27 8.94
CA GLY A 114 5.11 13.12 8.07
C GLY A 114 3.86 12.55 7.39
N LEU A 115 3.97 11.28 7.00
CA LEU A 115 2.91 10.50 6.37
C LEU A 115 2.37 9.47 7.37
N ASP A 116 1.06 9.43 7.50
CA ASP A 116 0.35 8.38 8.23
C ASP A 116 -0.40 7.49 7.24
N ILE A 117 -0.35 6.18 7.44
CA ILE A 117 -0.82 5.18 6.47
C ILE A 117 -1.75 4.19 7.17
N ASP A 118 -3.04 4.32 6.87
CA ASP A 118 -4.07 3.43 7.38
C ASP A 118 -4.15 2.18 6.50
N LEU A 119 -3.94 1.00 7.10
CA LEU A 119 -4.06 -0.28 6.40
C LEU A 119 -5.47 -0.89 6.52
N ARG A 120 -5.92 -1.47 5.41
CA ARG A 120 -7.13 -2.30 5.33
C ARG A 120 -6.89 -3.64 6.00
N HIS A 121 -7.78 -4.00 6.91
CA HIS A 121 -7.68 -5.21 7.70
C HIS A 121 -7.96 -6.48 6.88
N ASP A 122 -8.89 -6.38 5.94
CA ASP A 122 -9.30 -7.41 4.97
C ASP A 122 -8.26 -7.60 3.86
N GLY A 123 -7.60 -6.51 3.44
CA GLY A 123 -6.61 -6.54 2.36
C GLY A 123 -5.41 -7.45 2.60
N LEU A 124 -4.96 -7.57 3.86
CA LEU A 124 -3.80 -8.38 4.24
C LEU A 124 -4.05 -9.89 4.06
N GLY A 125 -5.25 -10.35 4.41
CA GLY A 125 -5.65 -11.75 4.22
C GLY A 125 -5.72 -12.11 2.74
N ALA A 126 -6.35 -11.25 1.93
CA ALA A 126 -6.44 -11.44 0.49
C ALA A 126 -5.06 -11.44 -0.18
N LEU A 127 -4.16 -10.54 0.20
CA LEU A 127 -2.78 -10.54 -0.30
C LEU A 127 -2.04 -11.83 0.06
N ALA A 128 -2.10 -12.25 1.32
CA ALA A 128 -1.41 -13.46 1.75
C ALA A 128 -1.98 -14.71 1.05
N SER A 129 -3.29 -14.80 0.84
CA SER A 129 -3.89 -15.90 0.07
C SER A 129 -3.38 -15.98 -1.36
N LEU A 130 -3.09 -14.85 -2.01
CA LEU A 130 -2.50 -14.81 -3.36
C LEU A 130 -1.04 -15.28 -3.39
N MET A 131 -0.35 -15.20 -2.25
CA MET A 131 1.08 -15.46 -2.13
C MET A 131 1.40 -16.82 -1.52
N THR A 132 0.44 -17.41 -0.81
CA THR A 132 0.54 -18.78 -0.29
C THR A 132 0.33 -19.80 -1.42
N PRO A 133 0.95 -20.99 -1.32
CA PRO A 133 0.76 -22.04 -2.31
C PRO A 133 -0.73 -22.36 -2.53
N ALA A 134 -1.06 -22.77 -3.76
CA ALA A 134 -2.40 -23.20 -4.13
C ALA A 134 -2.89 -24.28 -3.16
N HIS A 135 -4.19 -24.28 -2.86
CA HIS A 135 -4.80 -25.36 -2.11
C HIS A 135 -4.71 -26.61 -2.99
N GLU A 136 -3.92 -27.59 -2.57
CA GLU A 136 -4.06 -28.94 -3.13
C GLU A 136 -5.42 -29.44 -2.65
N ASP A 137 -6.44 -29.26 -3.49
CA ASP A 137 -7.68 -30.01 -3.34
C ASP A 137 -7.31 -31.49 -3.44
N ALA A 138 -7.22 -32.15 -2.29
CA ALA A 138 -7.07 -33.59 -2.20
C ALA A 138 -8.32 -34.23 -2.85
N ALA A 139 -8.14 -34.72 -4.07
CA ALA A 139 -9.01 -35.71 -4.70
C ALA A 139 -8.55 -37.12 -4.32
#